data_AF-A0A0D6KDK7-F1
#
_entry.id   AF-A0A0D6KDK7-F1
#
_cell.length_a   1.000
_cell.length_b   1.000
_cell.length_c   1.000
_cell.angle_alpha   90.00
_cell.angle_beta   90.00
_cell.angle_gamma   90.00
#
_symmetry.space_group_name_H-M   'P 1'
#
loop_
_entity.id
_entity.type
_entity.pdbx_description
1 polymer ?
#
loop_
_entity_poly.entity_id
_entity_poly.type
_entity_poly.pdbx_seq_one_letter_code
_entity_poly.pdbx_strand_id
1 'polypeptide(L)'
;MPCPYKEFIYLNFIITNYELRIDITLEVNNMIFLKSIIVWLVFILAESVNGTIRTFWLVPSLGDFWAHQISFFTGSILVVAIATLFVKWLHATRTSQLLNIGILWMLLTLSFEIGLGRFVLGYSWQQIAADYNLLNGGLMPIGLVLLILAPLIAAKIRGVALNNNQTA
;
A
#
# COMPACT_ATOMS: atom_id res chain seq x y z
N MET A 1 37.00 -24.32 -37.85
CA MET A 1 37.08 -23.25 -36.83
C MET A 1 35.79 -22.45 -36.89
N PRO A 2 35.02 -22.31 -35.80
CA PRO A 2 33.87 -21.41 -35.79
C PRO A 2 34.35 -19.95 -35.93
N CYS A 3 33.58 -19.15 -36.66
CA CYS A 3 33.94 -17.78 -37.03
C CYS A 3 33.64 -16.82 -35.85
N PRO A 4 34.64 -16.09 -35.29
CA PRO A 4 34.50 -15.30 -34.06
C PRO A 4 33.49 -14.14 -34.14
N TYR A 5 33.09 -13.75 -35.36
CA TYR A 5 32.15 -12.65 -35.58
C TYR A 5 30.70 -12.99 -35.19
N LYS A 6 30.31 -14.28 -35.23
CA LYS A 6 28.95 -14.69 -34.85
C LYS A 6 28.73 -14.50 -33.34
N GLU A 7 29.66 -14.96 -32.50
CA GLU A 7 29.58 -14.78 -31.05
C GLU A 7 29.46 -13.31 -30.65
N PHE A 8 30.20 -12.41 -31.32
CA PHE A 8 30.15 -10.98 -31.05
C PHE A 8 28.78 -10.36 -31.35
N ILE A 9 28.13 -10.74 -32.46
CA ILE A 9 26.76 -10.31 -32.79
C ILE A 9 25.75 -10.87 -31.79
N TYR A 10 25.87 -12.14 -31.40
CA TYR A 10 24.98 -12.76 -30.42
C TYR A 10 25.10 -12.09 -29.04
N LEU A 11 26.32 -11.81 -28.58
CA LEU A 11 26.55 -11.10 -27.32
C LEU A 11 25.95 -9.68 -27.34
N ASN A 12 26.19 -8.90 -28.40
CA ASN A 12 25.59 -7.57 -28.52
C ASN A 12 24.06 -7.63 -28.59
N PHE A 13 23.49 -8.58 -29.34
CA PHE A 13 22.05 -8.77 -29.39
C PHE A 13 21.48 -9.11 -28.00
N ILE A 14 22.14 -9.99 -27.25
CA ILE A 14 21.74 -10.34 -25.89
C ILE A 14 21.81 -9.11 -24.97
N ILE A 15 22.93 -8.38 -24.98
CA ILE A 15 23.15 -7.18 -24.14
C ILE A 15 22.08 -6.12 -24.44
N THR A 16 21.86 -5.78 -25.71
CA THR A 16 20.83 -4.79 -26.10
C THR A 16 19.43 -5.23 -25.70
N ASN A 17 19.09 -6.52 -25.82
CA ASN A 17 17.80 -7.02 -25.34
C ASN A 17 17.67 -6.97 -23.81
N TYR A 18 18.76 -7.17 -23.06
CA TYR A 18 18.76 -7.03 -21.60
C TYR A 18 18.59 -5.57 -21.17
N GLU A 19 19.34 -4.65 -21.76
CA GLU A 19 19.22 -3.21 -21.49
C GLU A 19 17.81 -2.71 -21.80
N LEU A 20 17.28 -3.02 -22.99
CA LEU A 20 15.92 -2.66 -23.39
C LEU A 20 14.86 -3.24 -22.44
N ARG A 21 15.03 -4.49 -21.99
CA ARG A 21 14.13 -5.12 -21.00
C ARG A 21 14.20 -4.44 -19.64
N ILE A 22 15.40 -4.03 -19.20
CA ILE A 22 15.60 -3.31 -17.94
C ILE A 22 14.90 -1.96 -18.01
N ASP A 23 15.10 -1.17 -19.06
CA ASP A 23 14.49 0.14 -19.22
C ASP A 23 12.96 0.07 -19.21
N ILE A 24 12.37 -0.85 -19.97
CA ILE A 24 10.91 -1.07 -20.00
C ILE A 24 10.40 -1.49 -18.60
N THR A 25 11.13 -2.35 -17.89
CA THR A 25 10.74 -2.80 -16.56
C THR A 25 10.79 -1.65 -15.54
N LEU A 26 11.81 -0.81 -15.62
CA LEU A 26 11.95 0.38 -14.78
C LEU A 26 10.83 1.39 -15.05
N GLU A 27 10.52 1.65 -16.32
CA GLU A 27 9.46 2.57 -16.72
C GLU A 27 8.08 2.10 -16.23
N VAL A 28 7.75 0.82 -16.43
CA VAL A 28 6.50 0.23 -15.94
C VAL A 28 6.42 0.30 -14.41
N ASN A 29 7.51 -0.02 -13.69
CA ASN A 29 7.53 0.06 -12.23
C ASN A 29 7.34 1.50 -11.73
N ASN A 30 7.95 2.49 -12.40
CA ASN A 30 7.76 3.91 -12.07
C ASN A 30 6.31 4.36 -12.25
N MET A 31 5.64 3.92 -13.33
CA MET A 31 4.23 4.20 -13.54
C MET A 31 3.34 3.56 -12.45
N ILE A 32 3.62 2.31 -12.06
CA ILE A 32 2.90 1.63 -10.98
C ILE A 32 3.09 2.38 -9.66
N PHE A 33 4.31 2.83 -9.37
CA PHE A 33 4.63 3.60 -8.17
C PHE A 33 3.88 4.92 -8.10
N LEU A 34 3.87 5.71 -9.18
CA LEU A 34 3.11 6.97 -9.26
C LEU A 34 1.61 6.75 -9.06
N LYS A 35 1.03 5.74 -9.74
CA LYS A 35 -0.38 5.37 -9.53
C LYS A 35 -0.66 4.97 -8.09
N SER A 36 0.27 4.26 -7.46
CA SER A 36 0.15 3.84 -6.06
C SER A 36 0.13 5.03 -5.11
N ILE A 37 0.94 6.05 -5.37
CA ILE A 37 0.90 7.32 -4.60
C ILE A 37 -0.44 8.03 -4.78
N ILE A 38 -0.99 8.06 -6.00
CA ILE A 38 -2.31 8.67 -6.25
C ILE A 38 -3.40 7.95 -5.46
N VAL A 39 -3.40 6.62 -5.46
CA VAL A 39 -4.36 5.82 -4.67
C VAL A 39 -4.15 6.07 -3.17
N TRP A 40 -2.90 6.21 -2.71
CA TRP A 40 -2.60 6.56 -1.33
C TRP A 40 -3.16 7.92 -0.92
N LEU A 41 -3.10 8.94 -1.78
CA LEU A 41 -3.74 10.22 -1.52
C LEU A 41 -5.25 10.09 -1.35
N VAL A 42 -5.90 9.19 -2.10
CA VAL A 42 -7.33 8.90 -1.91
C VAL A 42 -7.57 8.23 -0.55
N PHE A 43 -6.71 7.28 -0.14
CA PHE A 43 -6.81 6.67 1.20
C PHE A 43 -6.71 7.71 2.30
N ILE A 44 -5.68 8.57 2.26
CA ILE A 44 -5.44 9.49 3.36
C ILE A 44 -6.57 10.52 3.51
N LEU A 45 -7.17 10.94 2.40
CA LEU A 45 -8.36 11.80 2.43
C LEU A 45 -9.57 11.06 3.01
N ALA A 46 -9.82 9.82 2.57
CA ALA A 46 -10.92 9.01 3.09
C ALA A 46 -10.78 8.73 4.60
N GLU A 47 -9.58 8.36 5.06
CA GLU A 47 -9.29 8.13 6.48
C GLU A 47 -9.37 9.42 7.29
N SER A 48 -8.93 10.56 6.76
CA SER A 48 -9.08 11.86 7.43
C SER A 48 -10.55 12.23 7.64
N VAL A 49 -11.40 11.97 6.65
CA VAL A 49 -12.86 12.15 6.78
C VAL A 49 -13.44 11.18 7.80
N ASN A 50 -13.05 9.89 7.75
CA ASN A 50 -13.49 8.88 8.72
C ASN A 50 -13.11 9.25 10.17
N GLY A 51 -11.88 9.71 10.38
CA GLY A 51 -11.39 10.19 11.68
C GLY A 51 -12.12 11.45 12.16
N THR A 52 -12.46 12.36 11.25
CA THR A 52 -13.26 13.56 11.57
C THR A 52 -14.67 13.16 12.01
N ILE A 53 -15.34 12.29 11.26
CA ILE A 53 -16.68 11.78 11.61
C ILE A 53 -16.65 11.09 12.98
N ARG A 54 -15.59 10.31 13.26
CA ARG A 54 -15.39 9.68 14.57
C ARG A 54 -15.39 10.71 15.69
N THR A 55 -14.53 11.72 15.61
CA THR A 55 -14.34 12.69 16.70
C THR A 55 -15.54 13.59 16.90
N PHE A 56 -16.17 14.06 15.81
CA PHE A 56 -17.28 15.02 15.91
C PHE A 56 -18.65 14.35 16.13
N TRP A 57 -18.84 13.11 15.69
CA TRP A 57 -20.17 12.47 15.69
C TRP A 57 -20.23 11.17 16.50
N LEU A 58 -19.27 10.25 16.31
CA LEU A 58 -19.33 8.96 17.02
C LEU A 58 -18.94 9.09 18.49
N VAL A 59 -17.88 9.83 18.82
CA VAL A 59 -17.43 9.99 20.22
C VAL A 59 -18.52 10.60 21.10
N PRO A 60 -19.20 11.70 20.70
CA PRO A 60 -20.30 12.26 21.51
C PRO A 60 -21.52 11.33 21.63
N SER A 61 -21.75 10.45 20.65
CA SER A 61 -22.96 9.61 20.61
C SER A 61 -22.79 8.25 21.30
N LEU A 62 -21.61 7.64 21.22
CA LEU A 62 -21.37 6.24 21.60
C LEU A 62 -20.27 6.06 22.65
N GLY A 63 -19.57 7.15 23.00
CA GLY A 63 -18.37 7.11 23.83
C GLY A 63 -17.12 6.69 23.06
N ASP A 64 -15.97 6.95 23.65
CA ASP A 64 -14.66 6.86 22.99
C ASP A 64 -14.32 5.45 22.49
N PHE A 65 -14.58 4.43 23.33
CA PHE A 65 -14.28 3.03 23.00
C PHE A 65 -15.06 2.54 21.76
N TRP A 66 -16.39 2.68 21.75
CA TRP A 66 -17.22 2.20 20.63
C TRP A 66 -16.99 3.02 19.36
N ALA A 67 -16.75 4.32 19.50
CA ALA A 67 -16.40 5.19 18.38
C ALA A 67 -15.10 4.73 17.69
N HIS A 68 -14.09 4.33 18.48
CA HIS A 68 -12.82 3.82 17.95
C HIS A 68 -13.00 2.51 17.19
N GLN A 69 -13.75 1.55 17.74
CA GLN A 69 -13.99 0.26 17.09
C GLN A 69 -14.76 0.43 15.76
N ILE A 70 -15.87 1.17 15.77
CA ILE A 70 -16.69 1.35 14.57
C ILE A 70 -15.89 2.07 13.48
N SER A 71 -15.19 3.15 13.85
CA SER A 71 -14.36 3.90 12.90
C SER A 71 -13.23 3.03 12.32
N PHE A 72 -12.62 2.15 13.11
CA PHE A 72 -11.63 1.19 12.62
C PHE A 72 -12.22 0.20 11.61
N PHE A 73 -13.41 -0.37 11.90
CA PHE A 73 -14.08 -1.27 10.96
C PHE A 73 -14.48 -0.54 9.67
N THR A 74 -15.02 0.68 9.78
CA THR A 74 -15.35 1.51 8.62
C THR A 74 -14.12 1.86 7.79
N GLY A 75 -13.02 2.25 8.43
CA GLY A 75 -11.73 2.50 7.77
C GLY A 75 -11.18 1.25 7.08
N SER A 76 -11.20 0.10 7.76
CA SER A 76 -10.78 -1.18 7.19
C SER A 76 -11.57 -1.55 5.92
N ILE A 77 -12.89 -1.34 5.93
CA ILE A 77 -13.76 -1.56 4.76
C ILE A 77 -13.41 -0.56 3.65
N LEU A 78 -13.23 0.72 3.97
CA LEU A 78 -12.82 1.75 3.01
C LEU A 78 -11.50 1.40 2.35
N VAL A 79 -10.50 0.96 3.15
CA VAL A 79 -9.19 0.54 2.67
C VAL A 79 -9.32 -0.58 1.63
N VAL A 80 -10.04 -1.64 1.97
CA VAL A 80 -10.23 -2.78 1.07
C VAL A 80 -11.07 -2.39 -0.15
N ALA A 81 -12.09 -1.55 0.00
CA ALA A 81 -12.96 -1.11 -1.09
C ALA A 81 -12.18 -0.28 -2.11
N ILE A 82 -11.44 0.74 -1.67
CA ILE A 82 -10.60 1.57 -2.55
C ILE A 82 -9.51 0.70 -3.19
N ALA A 83 -8.83 -0.17 -2.44
CA ALA A 83 -7.86 -1.11 -3.02
C ALA A 83 -8.51 -1.96 -4.13
N THR A 84 -9.71 -2.50 -3.88
CA THR A 84 -10.48 -3.33 -4.83
C THR A 84 -10.91 -2.56 -6.08
N LEU A 85 -11.23 -1.27 -5.94
CA LEU A 85 -11.56 -0.40 -7.07
C LEU A 85 -10.34 -0.14 -7.95
N PHE A 86 -9.20 0.20 -7.34
CA PHE A 86 -8.01 0.65 -8.05
C PHE A 86 -7.02 -0.47 -8.43
N VAL A 87 -7.14 -1.69 -7.92
CA VAL A 87 -6.19 -2.78 -8.20
C VAL A 87 -6.03 -3.08 -9.70
N LYS A 88 -7.11 -3.00 -10.49
CA LYS A 88 -7.02 -3.17 -11.95
C LYS A 88 -6.29 -2.00 -12.62
N TRP A 89 -6.44 -0.79 -12.08
CA TRP A 89 -5.79 0.41 -12.61
C TRP A 89 -4.29 0.44 -12.30
N LEU A 90 -3.86 -0.22 -11.21
CA LEU A 90 -2.45 -0.39 -10.87
C LEU A 90 -1.71 -1.27 -11.89
N HIS A 91 -2.38 -2.15 -12.63
CA HIS A 91 -1.78 -3.09 -13.60
C HIS A 91 -0.63 -3.94 -13.02
N ALA A 92 -0.62 -4.16 -11.70
CA ALA A 92 0.35 -5.03 -11.06
C ALA A 92 0.02 -6.50 -11.40
N THR A 93 0.98 -7.21 -11.98
CA THR A 93 0.81 -8.60 -12.46
C THR A 93 1.50 -9.62 -11.56
N ARG A 94 2.31 -9.16 -10.60
CA ARG A 94 3.06 -10.00 -9.67
C ARG A 94 2.64 -9.76 -8.23
N THR A 95 2.65 -10.82 -7.43
CA THR A 95 2.41 -10.78 -5.99
C THR A 95 3.41 -9.88 -5.27
N SER A 96 4.69 -9.91 -5.67
CA SER A 96 5.74 -9.04 -5.10
C SER A 96 5.48 -7.56 -5.37
N GLN A 97 4.96 -7.19 -6.55
CA GLN A 97 4.59 -5.81 -6.85
C GLN A 97 3.43 -5.35 -5.96
N LEU A 98 2.40 -6.18 -5.78
CA LEU A 98 1.27 -5.86 -4.90
C LEU A 98 1.70 -5.69 -3.43
N LEU A 99 2.61 -6.54 -2.95
CA LEU A 99 3.18 -6.40 -1.60
C LEU A 99 4.01 -5.13 -1.45
N ASN A 100 4.86 -4.80 -2.43
CA ASN A 100 5.64 -3.57 -2.42
C ASN A 100 4.74 -2.32 -2.40
N ILE A 101 3.62 -2.34 -3.12
CA ILE A 101 2.60 -1.28 -3.09
C ILE A 101 1.99 -1.16 -1.69
N GLY A 102 1.60 -2.29 -1.09
CA GLY A 102 1.05 -2.31 0.27
C GLY A 102 2.03 -1.80 1.32
N ILE A 103 3.31 -2.20 1.23
CA ILE A 103 4.39 -1.70 2.09
C ILE A 103 4.59 -0.19 1.89
N LEU A 104 4.60 0.29 0.65
CA LEU A 104 4.69 1.71 0.35
C LEU A 104 3.54 2.49 1.01
N TRP A 105 2.31 2.03 0.85
CA TRP A 105 1.15 2.64 1.49
C TRP A 105 1.30 2.66 3.01
N MET A 106 1.78 1.56 3.61
CA MET A 106 1.97 1.47 5.05
C MET A 106 3.00 2.49 5.53
N LEU A 107 4.15 2.60 4.85
CA LEU A 107 5.20 3.55 5.20
C LEU A 107 4.72 5.01 5.06
N LEU A 108 3.99 5.33 3.99
CA LEU A 108 3.44 6.66 3.78
C LEU A 108 2.39 7.01 4.84
N THR A 109 1.47 6.09 5.15
CA THR A 109 0.46 6.30 6.19
C THR A 109 1.10 6.45 7.56
N LEU A 110 2.07 5.60 7.91
CA LEU A 110 2.83 5.71 9.15
C LEU A 110 3.54 7.05 9.28
N SER A 111 4.21 7.50 8.21
CA SER A 111 4.89 8.79 8.18
C SER A 111 3.91 9.95 8.34
N PHE A 112 2.74 9.86 7.70
CA PHE A 112 1.68 10.84 7.81
C PHE A 112 1.07 10.87 9.21
N GLU A 113 0.76 9.73 9.81
CA GLU A 113 0.18 9.64 11.16
C GLU A 113 1.15 10.18 12.22
N ILE A 114 2.43 9.77 12.15
CA ILE A 114 3.45 10.32 13.05
C ILE A 114 3.59 11.84 12.83
N GLY A 115 3.60 12.28 11.57
CA GLY A 115 3.66 13.70 11.23
C GLY A 115 2.48 14.49 11.80
N LEU A 116 1.26 14.02 11.56
CA LEU A 116 0.03 14.69 11.98
C LEU A 116 -0.15 14.61 13.50
N GLY A 117 0.04 13.44 14.09
CA GLY A 117 0.02 13.22 15.53
C GLY A 117 1.04 14.09 16.27
N ARG A 118 2.27 14.20 15.75
CA ARG A 118 3.33 14.95 16.42
C ARG A 118 3.27 16.44 16.19
N PHE A 119 3.09 16.89 14.95
CA PHE A 119 3.18 18.31 14.58
C PHE A 119 1.84 19.04 14.63
N VAL A 120 0.72 18.36 14.40
CA VAL A 120 -0.61 19.00 14.36
C VAL A 120 -1.38 18.77 15.66
N LEU A 121 -1.40 17.53 16.17
CA LEU A 121 -2.16 17.17 17.37
C LEU A 121 -1.33 17.26 18.67
N GLY A 122 0.00 17.38 18.56
CA GLY A 122 0.90 17.54 19.69
C GLY A 122 1.07 16.31 20.58
N TYR A 123 0.77 15.11 20.07
CA TYR A 123 0.85 13.88 20.85
C TYR A 123 2.27 13.54 21.28
N SER A 124 2.40 12.99 22.49
CA SER A 124 3.67 12.47 22.99
C SER A 124 4.00 11.12 22.36
N TRP A 125 5.29 10.74 22.33
CA TRP A 125 5.71 9.42 21.86
C TRP A 125 5.05 8.28 22.65
N GLN A 126 4.74 8.50 23.93
CA GLN A 126 4.01 7.51 24.75
C GLN A 126 2.55 7.37 24.32
N GLN A 127 1.90 8.46 23.92
CA GLN A 127 0.53 8.43 23.41
C GLN A 127 0.47 7.69 22.06
N ILE A 128 1.40 8.00 21.14
CA ILE A 128 1.49 7.28 19.86
C ILE A 128 1.73 5.79 20.12
N ALA A 129 2.67 5.42 21.00
CA ALA A 129 2.94 4.03 21.32
C ALA A 129 1.77 3.30 22.02
N ALA A 130 0.90 4.03 22.73
CA ALA A 130 -0.29 3.45 23.34
C ALA A 130 -1.30 2.96 22.29
N ASP A 131 -1.44 3.67 21.17
CA ASP A 131 -2.30 3.28 20.05
C ASP A 131 -1.79 2.04 19.30
N TYR A 132 -0.51 1.68 19.46
CA TYR A 132 0.05 0.41 18.98
C TYR A 132 -0.14 -0.76 19.94
N ASN A 133 -0.56 -0.50 21.17
CA ASN A 133 -0.72 -1.55 22.16
C ASN A 133 -2.11 -2.21 22.04
N LEU A 134 -2.14 -3.34 21.34
CA LEU A 134 -3.32 -4.20 21.18
C LEU A 134 -3.99 -4.56 22.51
N LEU A 135 -3.21 -4.73 23.59
CA LEU A 135 -3.72 -5.09 24.92
C LEU A 135 -4.52 -3.95 25.57
N ASN A 136 -4.27 -2.70 25.15
CA ASN A 136 -4.99 -1.52 25.61
C ASN A 136 -6.10 -1.07 24.65
N GLY A 137 -6.39 -1.86 23.60
CA GLY A 137 -7.38 -1.52 22.56
C GLY A 137 -6.80 -0.80 21.33
N GLY A 138 -5.47 -0.68 21.22
CA GLY A 138 -4.80 -0.12 20.06
C GLY A 138 -4.92 -1.00 18.83
N LEU A 139 -5.76 -0.62 17.85
CA LEU A 139 -6.00 -1.39 16.63
C LEU A 139 -5.06 -1.03 15.46
N MET A 140 -4.19 -0.05 15.66
CA MET A 140 -3.33 0.48 14.60
C MET A 140 -2.45 -0.60 13.92
N PRO A 141 -1.82 -1.55 14.65
CA PRO A 141 -1.03 -2.61 14.02
C PRO A 141 -1.85 -3.48 13.07
N ILE A 142 -3.12 -3.73 13.39
CA ILE A 142 -4.03 -4.52 12.54
C ILE A 142 -4.35 -3.72 11.27
N GLY A 143 -4.60 -2.40 11.40
CA GLY A 143 -4.82 -1.51 10.26
C GLY A 143 -3.63 -1.50 9.30
N LEU A 144 -2.40 -1.43 9.82
CA LEU A 144 -1.18 -1.46 9.00
C LEU A 144 -1.01 -2.79 8.27
N VAL A 145 -1.21 -3.92 8.95
CA VAL A 145 -1.16 -5.26 8.31
C VAL A 145 -2.23 -5.37 7.23
N LEU A 146 -3.44 -4.90 7.49
CA LEU A 146 -4.51 -4.88 6.51
C LEU A 146 -4.15 -4.03 5.30
N LEU A 147 -3.52 -2.87 5.51
CA LEU A 147 -3.09 -1.97 4.44
C LEU A 147 -2.04 -2.63 3.52
N ILE A 148 -1.09 -3.40 4.10
CA ILE A 148 -0.12 -4.18 3.33
C ILE A 148 -0.81 -5.27 2.51
N LEU A 149 -1.81 -5.94 3.10
CA LEU A 149 -2.52 -7.05 2.46
C LEU A 149 -3.65 -6.59 1.52
N ALA A 150 -4.10 -5.34 1.62
CA ALA A 150 -5.23 -4.81 0.87
C ALA A 150 -5.08 -4.97 -0.66
N PRO A 151 -3.92 -4.69 -1.29
CA PRO A 151 -3.72 -4.93 -2.72
C PRO A 151 -3.87 -6.42 -3.10
N LEU A 152 -3.43 -7.33 -2.25
CA LEU A 152 -3.54 -8.78 -2.48
C LEU A 152 -4.99 -9.25 -2.35
N ILE A 153 -5.69 -8.81 -1.31
CA ILE A 153 -7.11 -9.10 -1.10
C ILE A 153 -7.92 -8.57 -2.29
N ALA A 154 -7.67 -7.33 -2.70
CA ALA A 154 -8.28 -6.69 -3.86
C ALA A 154 -8.05 -7.47 -5.16
N ALA A 155 -6.80 -7.91 -5.40
CA ALA A 155 -6.46 -8.70 -6.58
C ALA A 155 -7.22 -10.04 -6.61
N LYS A 156 -7.34 -10.70 -5.46
CA LYS A 156 -8.11 -11.94 -5.30
C LYS A 156 -9.60 -11.72 -5.55
N ILE A 157 -10.18 -10.65 -4.98
CA ILE A 157 -11.61 -10.29 -5.18
C ILE A 157 -11.91 -9.98 -6.64
N ARG A 158 -11.02 -9.26 -7.35
CA ARG A 158 -11.23 -8.85 -8.75
C ARG A 158 -10.79 -9.90 -9.77
N GLY A 159 -10.28 -11.05 -9.33
CA GLY A 159 -9.82 -12.14 -10.20
C GLY A 159 -8.62 -11.76 -11.07
N VAL A 160 -7.69 -10.95 -10.56
CA VAL A 160 -6.47 -10.58 -11.29
C VAL A 160 -5.54 -11.79 -11.33
N ALA A 161 -5.19 -12.25 -12.53
CA ALA A 161 -4.25 -13.36 -12.72
C ALA A 161 -2.84 -12.92 -12.27
N LEU A 162 -2.34 -13.51 -11.18
CA LEU A 162 -1.00 -13.26 -10.67
C LEU A 162 -0.03 -14.28 -11.26
N ASN A 163 1.05 -13.82 -11.87
CA ASN A 163 2.13 -14.70 -12.31
C ASN A 163 3.00 -15.08 -11.12
N ASN A 164 2.76 -16.25 -10.55
CA ASN A 164 3.45 -16.75 -9.35
C ASN A 164 4.82 -17.42 -9.63
N ASN A 165 5.28 -17.43 -10.89
CA ASN A 165 6.42 -18.25 -11.34
C ASN A 165 7.83 -17.68 -11.05
N GLN A 166 8.02 -16.82 -10.05
CA GLN A 166 9.34 -16.27 -9.69
C GLN A 166 9.53 -16.05 -8.18
N THR A 167 9.21 -17.04 -7.35
CA THR A 167 9.88 -17.18 -6.05
C THR A 167 11.19 -17.94 -6.29
N ALA A 168 12.25 -17.21 -6.58
CA ALA A 168 13.63 -17.70 -6.59
C ALA A 168 14.49 -16.72 -5.78
#